data_AF-A0A944PCK4-F1
#
_entry.id   AF-A0A944PCK4-F1
#
_cell.length_a   1.000
_cell.length_b   1.000
_cell.length_c   1.000
_cell.angle_alpha   90.00
_cell.angle_beta   90.00
_cell.angle_gamma   90.00
#
_symmetry.space_group_name_H-M   'P 1'
#
loop_
_entity.id
_entity.type
_entity.pdbx_description
1 polymer ?
#
loop_
_entity_poly.entity_id
_entity_poly.type
_entity_poly.pdbx_seq_one_letter_code
_entity_poly.pdbx_strand_id
1 'polypeptide(L)'
;MSSATYDMLVVKMTENLGVDASRICPDATFLELELDSLAAMELGVILEEDLGVTFDLDELKGEEMTFDQFSRYVERLVAEKQSAAVETA
;
A
#
# COMPACT_ATOMS: atom_id res chain seq x y z
N MET A 1 6.86 -12.52 -2.30
CA MET A 1 5.56 -11.85 -2.37
C MET A 1 4.60 -12.63 -1.50
N SER A 2 4.20 -12.09 -0.36
CA SER A 2 3.05 -12.65 0.35
C SER A 2 1.82 -12.27 -0.45
N SER A 3 1.24 -13.24 -1.17
CA SER A 3 0.05 -13.03 -2.00
C SER A 3 -1.09 -12.35 -1.25
N ALA A 4 -1.15 -12.48 0.08
CA ALA A 4 -2.17 -11.89 0.93
C ALA A 4 -2.12 -10.35 0.99
N THR A 5 -0.93 -9.75 1.13
CA THR A 5 -0.80 -8.27 1.19
C THR A 5 -1.12 -7.65 -0.15
N TYR A 6 -0.66 -8.28 -1.23
CA TYR A 6 -0.97 -7.84 -2.59
C TYR A 6 -2.48 -7.87 -2.86
N ASP A 7 -3.16 -8.99 -2.56
CA ASP A 7 -4.61 -9.13 -2.77
C ASP A 7 -5.41 -8.10 -1.96
N MET A 8 -5.03 -7.89 -0.68
CA MET A 8 -5.60 -6.83 0.16
C MET A 8 -5.44 -5.45 -0.49
N LEU A 9 -4.23 -5.12 -0.95
CA LEU A 9 -3.96 -3.83 -1.58
C LEU A 9 -4.78 -3.65 -2.86
N VAL A 10 -4.87 -4.67 -3.72
CA VAL A 10 -5.71 -4.67 -4.92
C VAL A 10 -7.16 -4.38 -4.55
N VAL A 11 -7.71 -5.07 -3.55
CA VAL A 11 -9.07 -4.83 -3.07
C VAL A 11 -9.23 -3.38 -2.59
N LYS A 12 -8.33 -2.89 -1.72
CA LYS A 12 -8.39 -1.51 -1.21
C LYS A 12 -8.31 -0.47 -2.34
N MET A 13 -7.48 -0.68 -3.34
CA MET A 13 -7.39 0.19 -4.51
C MET A 13 -8.66 0.16 -5.36
N THR A 14 -9.24 -1.03 -5.58
CA THR A 14 -10.47 -1.15 -6.37
C THR A 14 -11.69 -0.57 -5.65
N GLU A 15 -11.80 -0.78 -4.33
CA GLU A 15 -12.96 -0.34 -3.56
C GLU A 15 -12.90 1.12 -3.15
N ASN A 16 -11.72 1.64 -2.76
CA ASN A 16 -11.59 3.02 -2.29
C ASN A 16 -11.22 3.98 -3.41
N LEU A 17 -10.29 3.58 -4.29
CA LEU A 17 -9.77 4.45 -5.34
C LEU A 17 -10.46 4.23 -6.70
N GLY A 18 -11.25 3.17 -6.86
CA GLY A 18 -11.93 2.86 -8.11
C GLY A 18 -10.99 2.42 -9.24
N VAL A 19 -9.78 1.96 -8.92
CA VAL A 19 -8.81 1.49 -9.91
C VAL A 19 -9.24 0.12 -10.45
N ASP A 20 -9.19 -0.06 -11.77
CA ASP A 20 -9.47 -1.35 -12.40
C ASP A 20 -8.45 -2.42 -11.96
N ALA A 21 -8.92 -3.52 -11.35
CA ALA A 21 -8.07 -4.64 -10.95
C ALA A 21 -7.25 -5.22 -12.12
N SER A 22 -7.76 -5.10 -13.36
CA SER A 22 -7.06 -5.55 -14.57
C SER A 22 -5.86 -4.67 -14.96
N ARG A 23 -5.77 -3.45 -14.42
CA ARG A 23 -4.62 -2.54 -14.61
C ARG A 23 -3.58 -2.70 -13.49
N ILE A 24 -3.97 -3.23 -12.34
CA ILE A 24 -3.08 -3.38 -11.18
C ILE A 24 -2.12 -4.54 -11.44
N CYS A 25 -0.86 -4.20 -11.71
CA CYS A 25 0.24 -5.13 -11.89
C CYS A 25 1.39 -4.77 -10.94
N PRO A 26 2.19 -5.74 -10.48
CA PRO A 26 3.34 -5.48 -9.62
C PRO A 26 4.37 -4.52 -10.25
N ASP A 27 4.54 -4.58 -11.58
CA ASP A 27 5.41 -3.68 -12.33
C ASP A 27 4.76 -2.33 -12.68
N ALA A 28 3.44 -2.18 -12.47
CA ALA A 28 2.75 -0.92 -12.77
C ALA A 28 3.18 0.16 -11.78
N THR A 29 3.48 1.34 -12.32
CA THR A 29 3.79 2.53 -11.53
C THR A 29 2.52 3.23 -11.06
N PHE A 30 2.64 4.03 -10.00
CA PHE A 30 1.54 4.87 -9.52
C PHE A 30 1.04 5.82 -10.62
N LEU A 31 1.95 6.34 -11.45
CA LEU A 31 1.61 7.13 -12.64
C LEU A 31 0.77 6.34 -13.66
N GLU A 32 1.12 5.09 -13.97
CA GLU A 32 0.36 4.26 -14.91
C GLU A 32 -1.02 3.82 -14.38
N LEU A 33 -1.13 3.71 -13.06
CA LEU A 33 -2.38 3.45 -12.34
C LEU A 33 -3.23 4.72 -12.15
N GLU A 34 -2.77 5.86 -12.65
CA GLU A 34 -3.42 7.18 -12.50
C GLU A 34 -3.70 7.50 -11.03
N LEU A 35 -2.76 7.13 -10.15
CA LEU A 35 -2.81 7.47 -8.74
C LEU A 35 -2.31 8.88 -8.54
N ASP A 36 -3.26 9.80 -8.43
CA ASP A 36 -2.97 11.16 -7.99
C ASP A 36 -2.44 11.18 -6.55
N SER A 37 -1.72 12.25 -6.21
CA SER A 37 -1.24 12.50 -4.84
C SER A 37 -2.32 12.39 -3.75
N LEU A 38 -3.59 12.70 -4.08
CA LEU A 38 -4.72 12.55 -3.18
C LEU A 38 -5.12 11.07 -2.99
N ALA A 39 -5.12 10.28 -4.06
CA ALA A 39 -5.41 8.85 -4.01
C ALA A 39 -4.34 8.08 -3.22
N ALA A 40 -3.07 8.41 -3.43
CA ALA A 40 -1.97 7.84 -2.64
C ALA A 40 -2.08 8.21 -1.15
N MET A 41 -2.48 9.45 -0.85
CA MET A 41 -2.72 9.91 0.53
C MET A 41 -3.88 9.15 1.19
N GLU A 42 -5.00 9.01 0.49
CA GLU A 42 -6.18 8.29 0.99
C GLU A 42 -5.87 6.81 1.24
N LEU A 43 -5.17 6.16 0.31
CA LEU A 43 -4.71 4.79 0.46
C LEU A 43 -3.82 4.61 1.70
N GLY A 44 -2.89 5.54 1.92
CA GLY A 44 -2.05 5.56 3.12
C GLY A 44 -2.88 5.57 4.39
N VAL A 45 -3.81 6.53 4.52
CA VAL A 45 -4.69 6.65 5.69
C VAL A 45 -5.52 5.38 5.92
N ILE A 46 -6.13 4.83 4.87
CA ILE A 46 -6.93 3.60 4.99
C ILE A 46 -6.09 2.43 5.50
N LEU A 47 -4.85 2.30 5.02
CA LEU A 47 -3.95 1.23 5.44
C LEU A 47 -3.42 1.45 6.86
N GLU A 48 -3.16 2.70 7.26
CA GLU A 48 -2.82 3.04 8.64
C GLU A 48 -3.96 2.62 9.60
N GLU A 49 -5.21 2.91 9.24
CA GLU A 49 -6.37 2.55 10.05
C GLU A 49 -6.63 1.03 10.11
N ASP A 50 -6.49 0.34 8.97
CA ASP A 50 -6.77 -1.10 8.85
C ASP A 50 -5.67 -1.96 9.50
N LEU A 51 -4.40 -1.60 9.29
CA LEU A 51 -3.24 -2.37 9.75
C LEU A 51 -2.68 -1.84 11.10
N GLY A 52 -3.02 -0.60 11.46
CA GLY A 52 -2.47 0.09 12.62
C GLY A 52 -0.97 0.31 12.51
N VAL A 53 -0.47 0.60 11.30
CA VAL A 53 0.92 1.00 11.04
C VAL A 53 0.96 2.50 10.75
N THR A 54 2.15 3.09 10.66
CA THR A 54 2.31 4.49 10.26
C THR A 54 3.02 4.54 8.91
N PHE A 55 2.41 5.18 7.92
CA PHE A 55 2.97 5.35 6.58
C PHE A 55 3.57 6.75 6.44
N ASP A 56 4.74 6.85 5.81
CA ASP A 56 5.26 8.15 5.41
C ASP A 56 4.57 8.58 4.11
N LEU A 57 3.54 9.41 4.23
CA LEU A 57 2.75 9.88 3.09
C LEU A 57 3.58 10.68 2.08
N ASP A 58 4.75 11.18 2.46
CA ASP A 58 5.66 11.86 1.54
C ASP A 58 6.41 10.88 0.63
N GLU A 59 6.72 9.67 1.11
CA GLU A 59 7.27 8.59 0.28
C GLU A 59 6.24 8.02 -0.71
N LEU A 60 4.96 8.01 -0.34
CA LEU A 60 3.84 7.56 -1.18
C LEU A 60 3.58 8.46 -2.40
N LYS A 61 4.11 9.69 -2.42
CA LYS A 61 3.95 10.65 -3.53
C LYS A 61 4.87 10.37 -4.72
N GLY A 62 5.70 9.34 -4.67
CA GLY A 62 6.58 8.97 -5.78
C GLY A 62 5.77 8.48 -6.98
N GLU A 63 5.65 9.30 -8.03
CA GLU A 63 4.98 8.94 -9.30
C GLU A 63 5.64 7.71 -9.97
N GLU A 64 6.93 7.50 -9.70
CA GLU A 64 7.74 6.37 -10.21
C GLU A 64 7.68 5.12 -9.32
N MET A 65 6.99 5.15 -8.17
CA MET A 65 6.91 3.99 -7.28
C MET A 65 6.04 2.90 -7.93
N THR A 66 6.56 1.68 -7.97
CA THR A 66 5.80 0.52 -8.48
C THR A 66 4.90 -0.08 -7.41
N PHE A 67 3.85 -0.77 -7.84
CA PHE A 67 2.97 -1.45 -6.92
C PHE A 67 3.66 -2.59 -6.14
N ASP A 68 4.65 -3.29 -6.74
CA ASP A 68 5.50 -4.24 -6.01
C ASP A 68 6.29 -3.53 -4.90
N GLN A 69 6.93 -2.40 -5.20
CA GLN A 69 7.67 -1.61 -4.20
C GLN A 69 6.77 -1.18 -3.06
N PHE A 70 5.58 -0.67 -3.38
CA PHE A 70 4.59 -0.28 -2.39
C PHE A 70 4.15 -1.46 -1.52
N SER A 71 3.83 -2.61 -2.13
CA SER A 71 3.42 -3.81 -1.40
C SER A 71 4.49 -4.30 -0.43
N ARG A 72 5.76 -4.28 -0.84
CA ARG A 72 6.89 -4.65 0.02
C ARG A 72 7.09 -3.65 1.16
N TYR A 73 6.86 -2.37 0.91
CA TYR A 73 6.90 -1.34 1.94
C TYR A 73 5.83 -1.59 3.02
N VAL A 74 4.59 -1.86 2.60
CA VAL A 74 3.48 -2.24 3.49
C VAL A 74 3.82 -3.51 4.28
N GLU A 75 4.29 -4.56 3.60
CA GLU A 75 4.69 -5.83 4.24
C GLU A 75 5.74 -5.60 5.33
N ARG A 76 6.72 -4.74 5.05
CA ARG A 76 7.77 -4.39 5.99
C ARG A 76 7.20 -3.68 7.23
N LEU A 77 6.38 -2.64 7.04
CA LEU A 77 5.78 -1.90 8.15
C LEU A 77 4.92 -2.80 9.05
N VAL A 78 4.12 -3.68 8.43
CA VAL A 78 3.29 -4.66 9.14
C VAL A 78 4.15 -5.64 9.92
N ALA A 79 5.23 -6.15 9.32
CA ALA A 79 6.16 -7.07 9.99
C ALA A 79 6.90 -6.38 11.16
N GLU A 80 7.35 -5.14 10.99
CA GLU A 80 8.00 -4.35 12.04
C GLU A 80 7.04 -4.10 13.21
N LYS A 81 5.78 -3.74 12.94
CA LYS A 81 4.76 -3.53 13.96
C LYS A 81 4.38 -4.82 14.70
N GLN A 82 4.28 -5.95 14.01
CA GLN A 82 4.04 -7.26 14.63
C GLN A 82 5.21 -7.71 15.51
N SER A 83 6.45 -7.44 15.07
CA SER A 83 7.65 -7.77 15.84
C SER A 83 7.75 -6.92 17.12
N ALA A 84 7.48 -5.62 17.02
CA ALA A 84 7.43 -4.73 18.18
C ALA A 84 6.31 -5.10 19.17
N ALA A 85 5.16 -5.56 18.68
CA ALA A 85 4.06 -6.01 19.54
C ALA A 85 4.39 -7.31 20.29
N VAL A 86 5.21 -8.20 19.72
CA VAL A 86 5.65 -9.46 20.35
C VAL A 86 6.70 -9.25 21.45
N GLU A 87 7.58 -8.25 21.33
CA GLU A 87 8.61 -7.98 22.35
C GLU A 87 8.09 -7.25 23.60
N THR A 88 6.83 -6.80 23.59
CA THR A 88 6.21 -6.08 24.73
C THR A 88 5.23 -6.94 25.54
N ALA A 89 5.10 -8.24 25.23
CA ALA A 89 4.19 -9.19 25.88
C ALA A 89 4.95 -10.22 26.74
#